data_AF-A0A660UQZ3-F1
#
_entry.id   AF-A0A660UQZ3-F1
#
_cell.length_a   1.000
_cell.length_b   1.000
_cell.length_c   1.000
_cell.angle_alpha   90.00
_cell.angle_beta   90.00
_cell.angle_gamma   90.00
#
_symmetry.space_group_name_H-M   'P 1'
#
loop_
_entity.id
_entity.type
_entity.pdbx_description
1 polymer ?
#
loop_
_entity_poly.entity_id
_entity_poly.type
_entity_poly.pdbx_seq_one_letter_code
_entity_poly.pdbx_strand_id
1 'polypeptide(L)' 'MKFEIFNKPRKPKEKSVMLRIGLHPDGCEIVAVDDNGDPIPMGRLLRFEKSGKIFRLRNINPELGFALDECGRIKLEEE' A
#
# COMPACT_ATOMS: atom_id res chain seq x y z
N MET A 1 13.72 6.38 6.41
CA MET A 1 12.90 6.64 5.21
C MET A 1 11.79 7.63 5.60
N LYS A 2 11.52 8.69 4.84
CA LYS A 2 10.49 9.70 5.19
C LYS A 2 9.21 9.40 4.42
N PHE A 3 8.08 9.24 5.13
CA PHE A 3 6.77 8.99 4.52
C PHE A 3 6.00 10.31 4.40
N GLU A 4 5.52 10.65 3.21
CA GLU A 4 4.67 11.83 2.96
C GLU A 4 3.33 11.38 2.36
N ILE A 5 2.22 11.80 2.97
CA ILE A 5 0.85 11.46 2.54
C ILE A 5 0.24 12.68 1.83
N PHE A 6 -0.21 12.48 0.58
CA PHE A 6 -0.87 13.52 -0.21
C PHE A 6 -2.31 13.13 -0.54
N ASN A 7 -3.26 14.02 -0.29
CA ASN A 7 -4.68 13.81 -0.62
C ASN A 7 -5.02 14.07 -2.10
N LYS A 8 -4.03 14.44 -2.93
CA LYS A 8 -4.19 14.68 -4.37
C LYS A 8 -2.99 14.10 -5.13
N PRO A 9 -3.17 13.63 -6.38
CA PRO A 9 -2.07 13.16 -7.21
C PRO A 9 -1.01 14.26 -7.32
N ARG A 10 0.20 13.97 -6.88
CA ARG A 10 1.34 14.87 -7.02
C ARG A 10 2.50 14.02 -7.51
N LYS A 11 3.21 14.49 -8.53
CA LYS A 11 4.43 13.82 -8.97
C LYS A 11 5.37 13.71 -7.76
N PRO A 12 5.78 12.50 -7.38
CA PRO A 12 6.67 12.31 -6.27
C PRO A 12 8.01 13.01 -6.55
N LYS A 13 8.55 13.72 -5.56
CA LYS A 13 9.84 14.40 -5.70
C LYS A 13 11.04 13.45 -5.54
N GLU A 14 10.81 12.25 -5.00
CA GLU A 14 11.81 11.21 -4.69
C GLU A 14 11.22 9.81 -4.93
N LYS A 15 11.99 8.73 -4.67
CA LYS A 15 11.49 7.33 -4.70
C LYS A 15 10.40 7.12 -3.64
N SER A 16 9.16 7.49 -3.96
CA SER A 16 8.01 7.28 -3.09
C SER A 16 6.91 6.50 -3.79
N VAL A 17 6.24 5.63 -3.03
CA VAL A 17 5.09 4.85 -3.51
C VAL A 17 3.83 5.70 -3.41
N MET A 18 3.11 5.88 -4.51
CA MET A 18 1.80 6.52 -4.50
C MET A 18 0.73 5.54 -4.03
N LEU A 19 -0.13 5.97 -3.12
CA LEU A 19 -1.17 5.15 -2.53
C LEU A 19 -2.55 5.77 -2.78
N ARG A 20 -3.55 4.91 -2.97
CA ARG A 20 -4.97 5.28 -2.92
C ARG A 20 -5.71 4.40 -1.93
N ILE A 21 -6.86 4.91 -1.47
CA ILE A 21 -7.86 4.09 -0.80
C ILE A 21 -8.76 3.47 -1.88
N GLY A 22 -8.71 2.15 -2.02
CA GLY A 22 -9.62 1.36 -2.83
C GLY A 22 -10.84 0.92 -2.03
N LEU A 23 -11.99 0.78 -2.69
CA LEU A 23 -13.18 0.21 -2.09
C LEU A 23 -13.16 -1.32 -2.21
N HIS A 24 -13.48 -2.01 -1.11
CA HIS A 24 -13.66 -3.47 -1.06
C HIS A 24 -15.07 -3.75 -0.51
N PRO A 25 -15.78 -4.81 -0.93
CA PRO A 25 -17.15 -5.09 -0.44
C PRO A 25 -17.27 -5.06 1.10
N ASP A 26 -16.25 -5.56 1.77
CA ASP A 26 -16.19 -5.65 3.23
C ASP A 26 -15.49 -4.48 3.94
N GLY A 27 -15.10 -3.42 3.20
CA GLY A 27 -14.43 -2.25 3.78
C GLY A 27 -13.61 -1.46 2.76
N CYS A 28 -12.33 -1.22 3.06
CA CYS A 28 -11.43 -0.52 2.15
C CYS A 28 -10.02 -1.14 2.13
N GLU A 29 -9.28 -0.83 1.08
CA GLU A 29 -7.92 -1.31 0.87
C GLU A 29 -6.98 -0.13 0.63
N ILE A 30 -5.73 -0.25 1.08
CA ILE A 30 -4.65 0.64 0.67
C ILE A 30 -3.96 0.00 -0.53
N VAL A 31 -3.97 0.71 -1.65
CA VAL A 31 -3.51 0.19 -2.93
C VAL A 31 -2.45 1.12 -3.50
N ALA A 32 -1.29 0.57 -3.83
CA ALA A 32 -0.26 1.27 -4.58
C ALA A 32 -0.72 1.51 -6.02
N VAL A 33 -0.48 2.72 -6.50
CA VAL A 33 -0.89 3.18 -7.83
C VAL A 33 0.27 3.81 -8.57
N ASP A 34 0.18 3.85 -9.88
CA ASP A 34 1.12 4.56 -10.73
C ASP A 34 0.82 6.07 -10.81
N ASP A 35 1.56 6.78 -11.67
CA ASP A 35 1.41 8.22 -11.89
C ASP A 35 0.04 8.62 -12.47
N ASN A 36 -0.70 7.68 -13.07
CA ASN A 36 -2.05 7.90 -13.59
C ASN A 36 -3.13 7.61 -12.54
N GLY A 37 -2.75 7.03 -11.39
CA GLY A 37 -3.67 6.58 -10.36
C GLY A 37 -4.20 5.16 -10.60
N ASP A 38 -3.63 4.44 -11.57
CA ASP A 38 -4.00 3.06 -11.88
C ASP A 38 -3.33 2.08 -10.91
N PRO A 39 -4.03 1.01 -10.46
CA PRO A 39 -3.47 0.05 -9.52
C PRO A 39 -2.24 -0.68 -10.08
N ILE A 40 -1.16 -0.69 -9.31
CA ILE A 40 0.02 -1.50 -9.63
C ILE A 40 -0.29 -2.97 -9.34
N PRO A 41 0.11 -3.92 -10.22
CA PRO A 41 -0.01 -5.35 -9.96
C PRO A 41 0.59 -5.71 -8.60
N MET A 42 -0.14 -6.51 -7.82
CA MET A 42 0.32 -6.93 -6.48
C MET A 42 0.62 -5.74 -5.54
N GLY A 43 -0.01 -4.59 -5.78
CA GLY A 43 0.15 -3.37 -4.99
C GLY A 43 -0.86 -3.17 -3.85
N ARG A 44 -1.73 -4.15 -3.54
CA ARG A 44 -2.66 -4.04 -2.40
C ARG A 44 -1.91 -4.34 -1.11
N LEU A 45 -1.81 -3.38 -0.20
CA LEU A 45 -0.92 -3.45 0.96
C LEU A 45 -1.67 -3.87 2.25
N LEU A 46 -2.77 -3.20 2.53
CA LEU A 46 -3.58 -3.38 3.74
C LEU A 46 -5.06 -3.43 3.38
N ARG A 47 -5.83 -4.19 4.16
CA ARG A 47 -7.30 -4.17 4.13
C ARG A 47 -7.84 -3.80 5.50
N PHE A 48 -8.76 -2.84 5.53
CA PHE A 48 -9.56 -2.47 6.69
C PHE A 48 -10.97 -2.98 6.47
N GLU A 49 -11.45 -3.84 7.36
CA GLU A 49 -12.83 -4.30 7.33
C GLU A 49 -13.75 -3.36 8.11
N LYS A 50 -15.05 -3.35 7.77
CA LYS A 50 -16.10 -2.65 8.54
C LYS A 50 -16.14 -3.07 10.02
N SER A 51 -15.64 -4.26 10.33
CA SER A 51 -15.50 -4.79 11.70
C SER A 51 -14.39 -4.10 12.51
N GLY A 52 -13.57 -3.25 11.89
CA GLY A 52 -12.39 -2.63 12.49
C GLY A 52 -11.13 -3.49 12.41
N LYS A 53 -11.21 -4.72 11.88
CA LYS A 53 -10.03 -5.58 11.68
C LYS A 53 -9.14 -5.07 10.54
N ILE A 54 -7.83 -5.18 10.74
CA ILE A 54 -6.80 -4.78 9.78
C ILE A 54 -6.03 -6.02 9.34
N PHE A 55 -5.86 -6.19 8.02
CA PHE A 55 -5.15 -7.32 7.43
C PHE A 55 -3.97 -6.83 6.61
N ARG A 56 -2.79 -7.40 6.86
CA ARG A 56 -1.63 -7.31 5.97
C ARG A 56 -1.81 -8.27 4.80
N LEU A 57 -1.78 -7.75 3.59
CA LEU A 57 -1.94 -8.55 2.38
C LEU A 57 -0.62 -9.23 1.99
N ARG A 58 -0.74 -10.36 1.30
CA ARG A 58 0.38 -11.22 0.89
C ARG A 58 0.76 -10.98 -0.56
N ASN A 59 1.94 -11.48 -0.93
CA ASN A 59 2.48 -11.39 -2.28
C ASN A 59 2.53 -9.93 -2.76
N ILE A 60 3.10 -9.04 -1.94
CA ILE A 60 3.31 -7.64 -2.30
C ILE A 60 4.39 -7.54 -3.38
N ASN A 61 4.21 -6.68 -4.37
CA ASN A 61 5.21 -6.43 -5.40
C ASN A 61 6.51 -5.91 -4.75
N PRO A 62 7.66 -6.63 -4.86
CA PRO A 62 8.92 -6.23 -4.25
C PRO A 62 9.53 -4.97 -4.88
N GLU A 63 9.16 -4.63 -6.12
CA GLU A 63 9.64 -3.42 -6.80
C GLU A 63 9.09 -2.13 -6.17
N LEU A 64 8.05 -2.24 -5.33
CA LEU A 64 7.54 -1.13 -4.52
C LEU A 64 8.53 -0.69 -3.42
N GLY A 65 9.59 -1.47 -3.17
CA GLY A 65 10.66 -1.10 -2.24
C GLY A 65 10.32 -1.24 -0.76
N PHE A 66 9.25 -1.96 -0.42
CA PHE A 66 8.93 -2.31 0.97
C PHE A 66 9.79 -3.49 1.44
N ALA A 67 10.22 -3.47 2.71
CA ALA A 67 10.80 -4.66 3.33
C ALA A 67 9.71 -5.72 3.52
N LEU A 68 9.94 -6.93 2.98
CA LEU A 68 8.97 -8.02 3.02
C LEU A 68 9.39 -9.17 3.96
N ASP A 69 8.40 -9.83 4.56
CA ASP A 69 8.57 -11.09 5.31
C ASP A 69 8.60 -12.31 4.37
N GLU A 70 8.86 -13.49 4.94
CA GLU A 70 8.90 -14.76 4.19
C GLU A 70 7.59 -15.12 3.48
N CYS A 71 6.47 -14.51 3.91
CA CYS A 71 5.16 -14.67 3.30
C CYS A 71 4.86 -13.58 2.25
N GLY A 72 5.82 -12.71 1.93
CA GLY A 72 5.64 -11.61 1.00
C GLY A 72 4.71 -10.51 1.52
N ARG A 73 4.65 -10.28 2.83
CA ARG A 73 3.91 -9.17 3.47
C ARG A 73 4.87 -8.08 3.91
N ILE A 74 4.38 -6.85 4.06
CA ILE A 74 5.18 -5.75 4.63
C ILE A 74 5.61 -6.10 6.07
N LYS A 75 6.93 -6.08 6.31
CA LYS A 75 7.51 -6.15 7.66
C LYS A 75 7.18 -4.88 8.42
N LEU A 76 6.71 -5.06 9.65
CA LEU A 76 6.67 -3.98 10.62
C LEU A 76 8.06 -3.93 11.25
N GLU A 77 8.69 -2.77 11.29
CA GLU A 77 9.87 -2.61 12.14
C GLU A 77 9.37 -2.68 13.59
N GLU A 78 9.98 -3.57 14.38
CA GLU A 78 9.84 -3.54 15.83
C GLU A 78 10.76 -2.42 16.33
N GLU A 79 10.21 -1.44 17.06
CA GLU A 79 10.97 -0.40 17.77
C GLU A 79 11.80 -1.00 18.92
#